data_AF-Q55567-F1
#
_entry.id   AF-Q55567-F1
#
_cell.length_a   1.000
_cell.length_b   1.000
_cell.length_c   1.000
_cell.angle_alpha   90.00
_cell.angle_beta   90.00
_cell.angle_gamma   90.00
#
_symmetry.space_group_name_H-M   'P 1'
#
loop_
_entity.id
_entity.type
_entity.pdbx_description
1 polymer ?
#
loop_
_entity_poly.entity_id
_entity_poly.type
_entity_poly.pdbx_seq_one_letter_code
_entity_poly.pdbx_strand_id
1 'polypeptide(L)'
;MPTLVLVVWTHSQSVRKAGAGQESGYDGGKKVNGRKRTILVDTMGLLLDVVAHSAHRSDHQGLTLLGTWFAPLWQCLQLIWTDSTFGSKNFTAWVNETFG
;
A
#
# COMPACT_ATOMS: atom_id res chain seq x y z
N MET A 1 26.20 10.57 -5.41
CA MET A 1 25.52 9.51 -4.63
C MET A 1 24.63 8.78 -5.62
N PRO A 2 24.71 7.45 -5.82
CA PRO A 2 23.87 6.82 -6.82
C PRO A 2 22.43 6.86 -6.30
N THR A 3 21.61 7.72 -6.90
CA THR A 3 20.16 7.73 -6.74
C THR A 3 19.65 6.41 -7.31
N LEU A 4 19.38 5.43 -6.45
CA LEU A 4 18.69 4.22 -6.86
C LEU A 4 17.28 4.64 -7.30
N VAL A 5 17.05 4.73 -8.61
CA VAL A 5 15.72 5.01 -9.15
C VAL A 5 14.91 3.72 -9.05
N LEU A 6 14.28 3.50 -7.90
CA LEU A 6 13.37 2.38 -7.73
C LEU A 6 11.98 2.84 -8.16
N VAL A 7 11.57 2.38 -9.33
CA VAL A 7 10.18 2.49 -9.79
C VAL A 7 9.42 1.29 -9.23
N VAL A 8 8.35 1.53 -8.49
CA VAL A 8 7.68 0.50 -7.71
C VAL A 8 6.19 0.44 -8.01
N TRP A 9 5.62 -0.76 -7.95
CA TRP A 9 4.18 -0.97 -8.12
C TRP A 9 3.52 -1.20 -6.77
N THR A 10 2.38 -0.55 -6.54
CA THR A 10 1.54 -0.81 -5.37
C THR A 10 0.29 -1.58 -5.76
N HIS A 11 -0.01 -2.66 -5.05
CA HIS A 11 -1.24 -3.42 -5.25
C HIS A 11 -1.98 -3.69 -3.93
N SER A 12 -3.32 -3.65 -4.00
CA SER A 12 -4.23 -3.92 -2.90
C SER A 12 -5.02 -5.21 -3.15
N GLN A 13 -4.75 -6.25 -2.37
CA GLN A 13 -5.41 -7.56 -2.49
C GLN A 13 -6.27 -7.86 -1.27
N SER A 14 -7.54 -8.19 -1.47
CA SER A 14 -8.46 -8.61 -0.40
C SER A 14 -8.73 -10.11 -0.50
N VAL A 15 -8.57 -10.84 0.60
CA VAL A 15 -8.74 -12.30 0.64
C VAL A 15 -9.74 -12.65 1.72
N ARG A 16 -10.67 -13.56 1.38
CA ARG A 16 -11.67 -14.08 2.32
C ARG A 16 -10.99 -14.87 3.44
N LYS A 17 -11.39 -14.63 4.68
CA LYS A 17 -11.00 -15.46 5.83
C LYS A 17 -12.17 -16.35 6.27
N ALA A 18 -11.84 -17.57 6.71
CA ALA A 18 -12.76 -18.41 7.47
C ALA A 18 -12.67 -17.99 8.96
N GLY A 19 -13.74 -17.35 9.47
CA GLY A 19 -13.86 -16.96 10.88
C GLY A 19 -13.67 -15.46 11.16
N ALA A 20 -14.35 -14.97 12.21
CA ALA A 20 -14.28 -13.60 12.71
C ALA A 20 -13.03 -13.40 13.59
N GLY A 21 -11.86 -13.26 12.97
CA GLY A 21 -10.66 -12.81 13.67
C GLY A 21 -10.71 -11.31 13.91
N GLN A 22 -10.07 -10.81 14.98
CA GLN A 22 -10.18 -9.41 15.42
C GLN A 22 -9.80 -8.33 14.39
N GLU A 23 -9.08 -8.68 13.32
CA GLU A 23 -8.73 -7.78 12.22
C GLU A 23 -9.30 -8.25 10.87
N SER A 24 -10.57 -8.61 10.83
CA SER A 24 -11.32 -8.79 9.58
C SER A 24 -12.23 -7.59 9.31
N GLY A 25 -12.38 -7.21 8.05
CA GLY A 25 -13.30 -6.15 7.63
C GLY A 25 -13.94 -6.48 6.29
N TYR A 26 -14.91 -5.65 5.88
CA TYR A 26 -15.59 -5.82 4.61
C TYR A 26 -15.01 -4.88 3.55
N ASP A 27 -14.58 -5.45 2.43
CA ASP A 27 -14.23 -4.70 1.23
C ASP A 27 -15.48 -4.58 0.34
N GLY A 28 -16.08 -3.39 0.27
CA GLY A 28 -17.26 -3.15 -0.54
C GLY A 28 -17.03 -3.22 -2.06
N GLY A 29 -15.80 -2.94 -2.52
CA GLY A 29 -15.44 -3.01 -3.93
C GLY A 29 -15.34 -4.46 -4.41
N LYS A 30 -14.80 -5.35 -3.57
CA LYS A 30 -14.66 -6.79 -3.87
C LYS A 30 -15.79 -7.64 -3.30
N LYS A 31 -16.65 -7.07 -2.46
CA LYS A 31 -17.74 -7.75 -1.71
C LYS A 31 -17.23 -8.93 -0.88
N VAL A 32 -16.07 -8.78 -0.25
CA VAL A 32 -15.42 -9.84 0.52
C VAL A 32 -15.20 -9.40 1.96
N ASN A 33 -15.59 -10.26 2.91
CA ASN A 33 -15.18 -10.15 4.32
C ASN A 33 -13.83 -10.83 4.52
N GLY A 34 -12.82 -10.07 4.95
CA GLY A 34 -11.50 -10.62 5.19
C GLY A 34 -10.43 -9.59 5.50
N ARG A 35 -9.21 -9.87 5.04
CA ARG A 35 -8.04 -8.99 5.18
C ARG A 35 -7.62 -8.48 3.82
N LYS A 36 -7.14 -7.24 3.82
CA LYS A 36 -6.54 -6.58 2.67
C LYS A 36 -5.05 -6.46 2.89
N ARG A 37 -4.26 -6.64 1.83
CA ARG A 37 -2.80 -6.49 1.83
C ARG A 37 -2.45 -5.37 0.87
N THR A 38 -1.66 -4.43 1.35
CA THR A 38 -0.96 -3.47 0.50
C THR A 38 0.45 -3.99 0.31
N ILE A 39 0.86 -4.09 -0.95
CA ILE A 39 2.14 -4.69 -1.34
C ILE A 39 2.91 -3.65 -2.15
N LEU A 40 4.19 -3.51 -1.84
CA LEU A 40 5.15 -2.71 -2.59
C LEU A 40 6.16 -3.65 -3.25
N VAL A 41 6.27 -3.58 -4.57
CA VAL A 41 7.25 -4.36 -5.34
C VAL A 41 8.07 -3.46 -6.25
N ASP A 42 9.28 -3.88 -6.61
CA ASP A 42 10.08 -3.19 -7.63
C ASP A 42 9.61 -3.49 -9.06
N THR A 43 10.32 -2.95 -10.06
CA THR A 43 10.04 -3.18 -11.48
C THR A 43 10.27 -4.63 -11.92
N MET A 44 11.09 -5.40 -11.20
CA MET A 44 11.35 -6.80 -11.46
C MET A 44 10.36 -7.74 -10.73
N GLY A 45 9.44 -7.17 -9.94
CA GLY A 45 8.47 -7.92 -9.14
C GLY A 45 9.02 -8.44 -7.82
N LEU A 46 10.18 -7.94 -7.36
CA LEU A 46 10.73 -8.26 -6.05
C LEU A 46 9.94 -7.55 -4.96
N LEU A 47 9.57 -8.29 -3.92
CA LEU A 47 8.84 -7.77 -2.77
C LEU A 47 9.74 -6.85 -1.94
N LEU A 48 9.34 -5.57 -1.84
CA LEU A 48 10.05 -4.57 -1.05
C LEU A 48 9.44 -4.42 0.34
N ASP A 49 8.10 -4.40 0.40
CA ASP A 49 7.37 -4.31 1.66
C ASP A 49 5.93 -4.81 1.50
N VAL A 50 5.32 -5.28 2.58
CA VAL A 50 3.94 -5.74 2.63
C VAL A 50 3.33 -5.49 4.00
N VAL A 51 2.11 -4.97 4.01
CA VAL A 51 1.32 -4.86 5.23
C VAL A 51 -0.06 -5.47 5.05
N ALA A 52 -0.43 -6.36 5.96
CA ALA A 52 -1.76 -6.93 6.04
C ALA A 52 -2.60 -6.16 7.06
N HIS A 53 -3.79 -5.74 6.67
CA HIS A 53 -4.71 -5.00 7.53
C HIS A 53 -6.15 -5.44 7.28
N SER A 54 -7.08 -4.95 8.11
CA SER A 54 -8.51 -5.19 7.92
C SER A 54 -8.98 -4.70 6.55
N ALA A 55 -9.82 -5.46 5.85
CA ALA A 55 -10.27 -5.12 4.50
C ALA A 55 -11.25 -3.92 4.44
N HIS A 56 -11.70 -3.44 5.61
CA HIS A 56 -12.45 -2.19 5.73
C HIS A 56 -11.59 -0.94 5.44
N ARG A 57 -10.27 -1.02 5.65
CA ARG A 57 -9.40 0.14 5.40
C ARG A 57 -9.33 0.45 3.91
N SER A 58 -9.32 1.74 3.60
CA SER A 58 -9.12 2.21 2.23
C SER A 58 -7.70 1.92 1.76
N ASP A 59 -7.51 1.93 0.44
CA ASP A 59 -6.20 1.69 -0.16
C ASP A 59 -5.18 2.77 0.27
N HIS A 60 -5.63 4.02 0.44
CA HIS A 60 -4.84 5.11 1.03
C HIS A 60 -4.36 4.80 2.45
N GLN A 61 -5.25 4.32 3.33
CA GLN A 61 -4.89 3.95 4.69
C GLN A 61 -3.92 2.77 4.73
N GLY A 62 -4.07 1.82 3.80
CA GLY A 62 -3.14 0.70 3.65
C GLY A 62 -1.74 1.15 3.23
N LEU A 63 -1.65 2.09 2.28
CA LEU A 63 -0.39 2.63 1.79
C LEU A 63 0.29 3.55 2.82
N THR A 64 -0.50 4.35 3.56
CA THR A 64 0.00 5.11 4.71
C THR A 64 0.58 4.19 5.77
N LEU A 65 -0.11 3.09 6.09
CA LEU A 65 0.38 2.10 7.03
C LEU A 65 1.71 1.51 6.56
N LEU A 66 1.81 1.10 5.28
CA LEU A 66 3.05 0.57 4.70
C LEU A 66 4.20 1.59 4.79
N GLY A 67 3.91 2.88 4.54
CA GLY A 67 4.86 3.98 4.67
C GLY A 67 5.42 4.20 6.07
N THR A 68 4.61 3.98 7.10
CA THR A 68 5.05 4.19 8.49
C THR A 68 6.00 3.14 9.01
N TRP A 69 6.05 1.94 8.42
CA TRP A 69 6.89 0.84 8.93
C TRP A 69 8.36 0.99 8.53
N PHE A 70 8.65 1.59 7.37
CA PHE A 70 10.03 1.66 6.87
C PHE A 70 10.37 2.93 6.07
N ALA A 71 10.31 4.09 6.73
CA ALA A 71 10.56 5.40 6.13
C ALA A 71 11.86 5.54 5.29
N PRO A 72 13.02 4.92 5.62
CA PRO A 72 14.24 5.07 4.82
C PRO A 72 14.13 4.54 3.39
N LEU A 73 13.39 3.45 3.16
CA LEU A 73 13.14 2.93 1.81
C LEU A 73 12.37 3.95 0.97
N TRP A 74 11.37 4.57 1.58
CA TRP A 74 10.47 5.49 0.91
C TRP A 74 11.16 6.77 0.46
N GLN A 75 12.15 7.26 1.21
CA GLN A 75 13.00 8.39 0.82
C GLN A 75 13.92 8.06 -0.37
N CYS A 76 14.14 6.77 -0.66
CA CYS A 76 14.93 6.32 -1.80
C CYS A 76 14.06 6.10 -3.05
N LEU A 77 12.73 6.10 -2.92
CA LEU A 77 11.82 5.93 -4.05
C LEU A 77 11.78 7.23 -4.86
N GLN A 78 11.88 7.11 -6.18
CA GLN A 78 11.76 8.27 -7.08
C GLN A 78 10.41 8.30 -7.78
N LEU A 79 9.78 7.14 -7.97
CA LEU A 79 8.52 7.04 -8.68
C LEU A 79 7.72 5.82 -8.18
N ILE A 80 6.49 6.07 -7.74
CA ILE A 80 5.56 5.04 -7.29
C ILE A 80 4.40 4.99 -8.27
N TRP A 81 4.20 3.84 -8.89
CA TRP A 81 3.06 3.57 -9.76
C TRP A 81 1.95 2.95 -8.94
N THR A 82 0.81 3.63 -8.93
CA THR A 82 -0.38 3.21 -8.20
C THR A 82 -1.54 3.02 -9.15
N ASP A 83 -2.55 2.25 -8.73
CA ASP A 83 -3.82 2.23 -9.45
C ASP A 83 -4.49 3.62 -9.38
N SER A 84 -5.40 3.87 -10.30
CA SER A 84 -6.29 5.03 -10.36
C SER A 84 -7.02 5.30 -9.02
N THR A 85 -7.29 4.27 -8.23
CA THR A 85 -7.93 4.39 -6.91
C THR A 85 -7.09 5.17 -5.90
N PHE A 86 -5.79 5.33 -6.13
CA PHE A 86 -4.87 6.07 -5.27
C PHE A 86 -4.66 7.53 -5.71
N GLY A 87 -5.19 7.94 -6.87
CA GLY A 87 -4.92 9.25 -7.50
C GLY A 87 -5.59 10.47 -6.85
N SER A 88 -5.95 10.43 -5.57
CA SER A 88 -6.54 11.60 -4.90
C SER A 88 -5.46 12.64 -4.59
N LYS A 89 -5.73 13.92 -4.93
CA LYS A 89 -4.76 15.02 -4.74
C LYS A 89 -4.23 15.11 -3.30
N ASN A 90 -5.09 14.85 -2.32
CA ASN A 90 -4.74 14.87 -0.90
C ASN A 90 -3.75 13.76 -0.54
N PHE A 91 -3.89 12.58 -1.14
CA PHE A 91 -2.99 11.47 -0.88
C PHE A 91 -1.62 11.72 -1.50
N THR A 92 -1.57 12.23 -2.72
CA THR A 92 -0.29 12.60 -3.37
C THR A 92 0.44 13.69 -2.60
N ALA A 93 -0.29 14.70 -2.09
CA ALA A 93 0.29 15.74 -1.22
C ALA A 93 0.90 15.13 0.05
N TRP A 94 0.15 14.26 0.73
CA TRP A 94 0.62 13.57 1.94
C TRP A 94 1.88 12.74 1.70
N VAL A 95 1.96 11.99 0.58
CA VAL A 95 3.15 11.20 0.24
C VAL A 95 4.38 12.10 0.08
N ASN A 96 4.25 13.20 -0.69
CA ASN A 96 5.34 14.16 -0.87
C ASN A 96 5.75 14.80 0.46
N GLU A 97 4.80 15.26 1.27
CA GLU A 97 5.08 15.87 2.58
C GLU A 97 5.77 14.91 3.56
N THR A 98 5.44 13.61 3.50
CA THR A 98 5.94 12.61 4.45
C THR A 98 7.30 12.05 4.06
N PHE A 99 7.57 11.89 2.75
CA PHE A 99 8.74 11.15 2.27
C PHE A 99 9.74 11.98 1.46
N GLY A 100 9.41 13.23 1.08
CA GLY A 100 10.31 14.17 0.43
C GLY A 100 10.11 14.27 -1.07
#